data_AF-A0A180G232-F1
#
_entry.id   AF-A0A180G232-F1
#
_cell.length_a   1.000
_cell.length_b   1.000
_cell.length_c   1.000
_cell.angle_alpha   90.00
_cell.angle_beta   90.00
_cell.angle_gamma   90.00
#
_symmetry.space_group_name_H-M   'P 1'
#
loop_
_entity.id
_entity.type
_entity.pdbx_description
1 polymer ?
#
loop_
_entity_poly.entity_id
_entity_poly.type
_entity_poly.pdbx_seq_one_letter_code
_entity_poly.pdbx_strand_id
1 'polypeptide(L)'
;IIKDPGLFYDGSHFMKFLTRYERIAQTFQATDYDKALQIGRFVRTEQLKCELEEMDGYKQCNWKKLRKEMVELWGELDKTVLYTTADLIKVAEEYTADGQLTTHRQYKAYLGKFTTILKYLVNNEHIAKKQDASMLFLSAFSRESQKNIRRSLVSQGRLPRGKDGSSKPPLWNHLTEAAELEIHAEEHGYVDVKNFAESNQVMQRSLDAQKGDSRRREKMIADAPTPQAVEKKFQEMAQEITLLRQQVQGLGPATYNQNQSVDRPSERSEFSRDNARSLAPLYEHRICYYCH
;
A
#
# COMPACT_ATOMS: atom_id res chain seq x y z
N ILE A 1 -27.76 6.97 44.15
CA ILE A 1 -28.51 5.92 43.41
C ILE A 1 -28.04 5.94 41.96
N ILE A 2 -27.53 4.81 41.48
CA ILE A 2 -27.07 4.58 40.10
C ILE A 2 -28.30 4.50 39.20
N LYS A 3 -28.35 5.30 38.13
CA LYS A 3 -29.47 5.32 37.18
C LYS A 3 -28.94 5.31 35.74
N ASP A 4 -29.26 4.25 34.99
CA ASP A 4 -29.14 4.19 33.52
C ASP A 4 -30.27 3.28 33.01
N PRO A 5 -31.33 3.82 32.38
CA PRO A 5 -32.47 3.02 31.91
C PRO A 5 -32.09 2.05 30.77
N GLY A 6 -30.95 2.24 30.12
CA GLY A 6 -30.44 1.36 29.07
C GLY A 6 -29.42 0.33 29.56
N LEU A 7 -29.11 0.30 30.85
CA LEU A 7 -28.19 -0.68 31.43
C LEU A 7 -28.96 -1.88 31.96
N PHE A 8 -28.58 -3.07 31.51
CA PHE A 8 -29.10 -4.32 32.07
C PHE A 8 -28.17 -5.48 31.74
N TYR A 9 -28.25 -6.53 32.55
CA TYR A 9 -27.63 -7.82 32.34
C TYR A 9 -28.72 -8.87 32.11
N ASP A 10 -28.64 -9.55 30.98
CA ASP A 10 -29.60 -10.57 30.52
C ASP A 10 -28.96 -11.96 30.36
N GLY A 11 -27.73 -12.13 30.84
CA GLY A 11 -26.99 -13.40 30.75
C GLY A 11 -25.88 -13.38 29.70
N SER A 12 -25.84 -12.36 28.82
CA SER A 12 -24.79 -12.22 27.80
C SER A 12 -23.87 -11.02 28.07
N HIS A 13 -22.60 -11.10 27.63
CA HIS A 13 -21.67 -9.97 27.67
C HIS A 13 -21.44 -9.40 29.09
N PHE A 14 -21.34 -10.28 30.09
CA PHE A 14 -21.24 -9.91 31.50
C PHE A 14 -20.12 -8.90 31.80
N MET A 15 -18.92 -9.08 31.23
CA MET A 15 -17.79 -8.17 31.43
C MET A 15 -18.05 -6.78 30.87
N LYS A 16 -18.79 -6.68 29.74
CA LYS A 16 -19.20 -5.40 29.15
C LYS A 16 -20.25 -4.71 30.02
N PHE A 17 -21.23 -5.47 30.51
CA PHE A 17 -22.21 -4.99 31.49
C PHE A 17 -21.50 -4.45 32.74
N LEU A 18 -20.62 -5.26 33.35
CA LEU A 18 -19.92 -4.93 34.59
C LEU A 18 -19.06 -3.68 34.43
N THR A 19 -18.30 -3.58 33.34
CA THR A 19 -17.48 -2.39 33.05
C THR A 19 -18.34 -1.13 32.92
N ARG A 20 -19.49 -1.23 32.23
CA ARG A 20 -20.40 -0.09 32.06
C ARG A 20 -21.05 0.30 33.39
N TYR A 21 -21.46 -0.69 34.18
CA TYR A 21 -22.00 -0.50 35.52
C TYR A 21 -21.01 0.23 36.44
N GLU A 22 -19.75 -0.23 36.49
CA GLU A 22 -18.70 0.39 37.31
C GLU A 22 -18.41 1.84 36.89
N ARG A 23 -18.39 2.13 35.59
CA ARG A 23 -18.22 3.50 35.08
C ARG A 23 -19.38 4.41 35.48
N ILE A 24 -20.61 3.94 35.35
CA ILE A 24 -21.80 4.72 35.74
C ILE A 24 -21.81 4.92 37.26
N ALA A 25 -21.48 3.89 38.03
CA ALA A 25 -21.32 3.99 39.48
C ALA A 25 -20.30 5.08 39.86
N GLN A 26 -19.17 5.15 39.15
CA GLN A 26 -18.16 6.19 39.34
C GLN A 26 -18.72 7.59 39.01
N THR A 27 -19.44 7.76 37.91
CA THR A 27 -20.09 9.03 37.54
C THR A 27 -21.06 9.51 38.62
N PHE A 28 -21.80 8.59 39.25
CA PHE A 28 -22.70 8.88 40.36
C PHE A 28 -22.03 8.89 41.73
N GLN A 29 -20.69 8.79 41.80
CA GLN A 29 -19.90 8.73 43.03
C GLN A 29 -20.41 7.66 44.02
N ALA A 30 -20.92 6.55 43.48
CA ALA A 30 -21.44 5.45 44.26
C ALA A 30 -20.30 4.72 44.99
N THR A 31 -20.49 4.50 46.29
CA THR A 31 -19.56 3.70 47.08
C THR A 31 -19.58 2.24 46.65
N ASP A 32 -18.60 1.45 47.09
CA ASP A 32 -18.62 0.00 46.88
C ASP A 32 -19.87 -0.64 47.51
N TYR A 33 -20.29 -0.17 48.68
CA TYR A 33 -21.54 -0.58 49.30
C TYR A 33 -22.75 -0.29 48.40
N ASP A 34 -22.83 0.93 47.84
CA ASP A 34 -23.91 1.32 46.93
C ASP A 34 -23.95 0.45 45.67
N LYS A 35 -22.78 0.05 45.15
CA LYS A 35 -22.67 -0.84 44.00
C LYS A 35 -23.22 -2.22 44.31
N ALA A 36 -22.78 -2.83 45.41
CA ALA A 36 -23.26 -4.14 45.81
C ALA A 36 -24.78 -4.14 46.06
N LEU A 37 -25.30 -3.09 46.69
CA LEU A 37 -26.73 -2.95 46.99
C LEU A 37 -27.61 -2.75 45.74
N GLN A 38 -27.10 -2.09 44.70
CA GLN A 38 -27.92 -1.65 43.58
C GLN A 38 -27.79 -2.52 42.33
N ILE A 39 -26.77 -3.36 42.22
CA ILE A 39 -26.51 -4.13 40.98
C ILE A 39 -27.66 -5.08 40.61
N GLY A 40 -28.38 -5.63 41.60
CA GLY A 40 -29.53 -6.50 41.35
C GLY A 40 -30.67 -5.84 40.56
N ARG A 41 -30.79 -4.50 40.60
CA ARG A 41 -31.77 -3.74 39.82
C ARG A 41 -31.53 -3.80 38.31
N PHE A 42 -30.30 -4.10 37.93
CA PHE A 42 -29.87 -4.16 36.54
C PHE A 42 -29.87 -5.60 36.00
N VAL A 43 -30.20 -6.60 36.81
CA VAL A 43 -30.32 -7.99 36.37
C VAL A 43 -31.75 -8.27 35.90
N ARG A 44 -31.91 -8.74 34.66
CA ARG A 44 -33.24 -8.87 34.03
C ARG A 44 -33.98 -10.15 34.36
N THR A 45 -33.30 -11.30 34.33
CA THR A 45 -33.96 -12.60 34.47
C THR A 45 -34.02 -13.01 35.92
N GLU A 46 -35.13 -13.64 36.33
CA GLU A 46 -35.29 -14.14 37.70
C GLU A 46 -34.23 -15.19 38.05
N GLN A 47 -33.83 -16.02 37.09
CA GLN A 47 -32.74 -16.98 37.30
C GLN A 47 -31.43 -16.28 37.70
N LEU A 48 -31.01 -15.24 36.97
CA LEU A 48 -29.78 -14.51 37.29
C LEU A 48 -29.90 -13.73 38.60
N LYS A 49 -31.11 -13.27 38.97
CA LYS A 49 -31.34 -12.65 40.28
C LYS A 49 -31.17 -13.66 41.41
N CYS A 50 -31.75 -14.85 41.29
CA CYS A 50 -31.56 -15.92 42.27
C CYS A 50 -30.07 -16.27 42.42
N GLU A 51 -29.35 -16.42 41.31
CA GLU A 51 -27.91 -16.67 41.33
C GLU A 51 -27.15 -15.54 42.04
N LEU A 52 -27.49 -14.28 41.75
CA LEU A 52 -26.89 -13.11 42.41
C LEU A 52 -27.18 -13.07 43.91
N GLU A 53 -28.42 -13.34 44.30
CA GLU A 53 -28.87 -13.30 45.69
C GLU A 53 -28.21 -14.39 46.53
N GLU A 54 -27.81 -15.50 45.91
CA GLU A 54 -27.06 -16.57 46.59
C GLU A 54 -25.59 -16.25 46.84
N MET A 55 -25.01 -15.29 46.10
CA MET A 55 -23.61 -14.88 46.26
C MET A 55 -23.39 -14.21 47.62
N ASP A 56 -22.40 -14.70 48.37
CA ASP A 56 -22.06 -14.17 49.68
C ASP A 56 -21.71 -12.67 49.62
N GLY A 57 -21.02 -12.24 48.56
CA GLY A 57 -20.68 -10.84 48.37
C GLY A 57 -21.90 -9.93 48.26
N TYR A 58 -23.02 -10.44 47.72
CA TYR A 58 -24.28 -9.71 47.62
C TYR A 58 -24.95 -9.65 48.99
N LYS A 59 -25.08 -10.79 49.68
CA LYS A 59 -25.63 -10.90 51.04
C LYS A 59 -24.91 -9.98 52.03
N GLN A 60 -23.59 -9.82 51.87
CA GLN A 60 -22.75 -9.00 52.74
C GLN A 60 -22.59 -7.55 52.26
N CYS A 61 -23.19 -7.17 51.13
CA CYS A 61 -22.95 -5.88 50.46
C CYS A 61 -21.46 -5.55 50.26
N ASN A 62 -20.64 -6.58 50.03
CA ASN A 62 -19.21 -6.46 49.83
C ASN A 62 -18.89 -6.52 48.33
N TRP A 63 -18.75 -5.34 47.71
CA TRP A 63 -18.49 -5.22 46.27
C TRP A 63 -17.27 -6.01 45.79
N LYS A 64 -16.17 -5.98 46.55
CA LYS A 64 -14.93 -6.66 46.14
C LYS A 64 -15.13 -8.18 46.07
N LYS A 65 -15.84 -8.75 47.05
CA LYS A 65 -16.19 -10.18 47.07
C LYS A 65 -17.20 -10.50 45.98
N LEU A 66 -18.28 -9.72 45.89
CA LEU A 66 -19.35 -9.90 44.90
C LEU A 66 -18.82 -9.85 43.47
N ARG A 67 -18.00 -8.85 43.15
CA ARG A 67 -17.36 -8.68 41.84
C ARG A 67 -16.56 -9.91 41.45
N LYS A 68 -15.82 -10.50 42.41
CA LYS A 68 -15.04 -11.72 42.16
C LYS A 68 -15.96 -12.90 41.85
N GLU A 69 -16.98 -13.13 42.67
CA GLU A 69 -17.95 -14.22 42.49
C GLU A 69 -18.72 -14.10 41.17
N MET A 70 -19.18 -12.91 40.81
CA MET A 70 -19.85 -12.69 39.52
C MET A 70 -18.91 -12.94 38.34
N VAL A 71 -17.63 -12.56 38.43
CA VAL A 71 -16.65 -12.83 37.36
C VAL A 71 -16.33 -14.33 37.27
N GLU A 72 -16.24 -15.05 38.40
CA GLU A 72 -16.01 -16.49 38.40
C GLU A 72 -17.23 -17.25 37.83
N LEU A 73 -18.45 -16.89 38.22
CA LEU A 73 -19.67 -17.59 37.79
C LEU A 73 -20.14 -17.19 36.38
N TRP A 74 -20.15 -15.89 36.08
CA TRP A 74 -20.70 -15.36 34.82
C TRP A 74 -19.63 -14.89 33.84
N GLY A 75 -18.42 -14.59 34.31
CA GLY A 75 -17.30 -14.21 33.44
C GLY A 75 -16.74 -15.38 32.62
N GLU A 76 -16.81 -16.63 33.11
CA GLU A 76 -16.44 -17.81 32.32
C GLU A 76 -17.43 -18.13 31.20
N LEU A 77 -18.73 -17.82 31.42
CA LEU A 77 -19.78 -17.92 30.40
C LEU A 77 -19.65 -16.82 29.34
N ASP A 78 -18.93 -15.74 29.67
CA ASP A 78 -18.64 -14.60 28.80
C ASP A 78 -17.39 -14.82 27.93
N LYS A 79 -17.20 -16.05 27.41
CA LYS A 79 -16.35 -16.32 26.24
C LYS A 79 -17.02 -15.87 24.94
N THR A 80 -18.04 -15.02 25.02
CA THR A 80 -18.73 -14.49 23.85
C THR A 80 -17.82 -13.47 23.19
N VAL A 81 -17.19 -13.87 22.10
CA VAL A 81 -16.31 -13.01 21.30
C VAL A 81 -17.12 -11.79 20.83
N LEU A 82 -16.99 -10.65 21.53
CA LEU A 82 -17.74 -9.41 21.23
C LEU A 82 -17.48 -8.91 19.82
N TYR A 83 -16.24 -9.08 19.38
CA TYR A 83 -15.80 -8.79 18.04
C TYR A 83 -14.84 -9.87 17.59
N THR A 84 -15.02 -10.29 16.35
CA THR A 84 -14.21 -11.26 15.63
C THR A 84 -13.35 -10.54 14.59
N THR A 85 -12.40 -11.26 14.01
CA THR A 85 -11.69 -10.80 12.81
C THR A 85 -12.64 -10.59 11.63
N ALA A 86 -13.77 -11.31 11.55
CA ALA A 86 -14.79 -11.11 10.54
C ALA A 86 -15.48 -9.74 10.69
N ASP A 87 -15.64 -9.21 11.90
CA ASP A 87 -16.20 -7.87 12.11
C ASP A 87 -15.25 -6.77 11.60
N LEU A 88 -13.93 -6.95 11.68
CA LEU A 88 -12.98 -6.03 11.04
C LEU A 88 -13.11 -6.07 9.51
N ILE A 89 -13.24 -7.26 8.94
CA ILE A 89 -13.39 -7.43 7.49
C ILE A 89 -14.67 -6.76 7.03
N LYS A 90 -15.78 -7.03 7.71
CA LYS A 90 -17.08 -6.43 7.42
C LYS A 90 -17.03 -4.90 7.48
N VAL A 91 -16.40 -4.33 8.50
CA VAL A 91 -16.25 -2.86 8.59
C VAL A 91 -15.39 -2.30 7.46
N ALA A 92 -14.34 -3.00 7.01
CA ALA A 92 -13.58 -2.57 5.83
C ALA A 92 -14.40 -2.65 4.53
N GLU A 93 -15.18 -3.72 4.36
CA GLU A 93 -16.03 -3.95 3.19
C GLU A 93 -17.18 -2.94 3.10
N GLU A 94 -17.84 -2.60 4.22
CA GLU A 94 -18.90 -1.59 4.28
C GLU A 94 -18.43 -0.26 3.65
N TYR A 95 -17.24 0.20 4.02
CA TYR A 95 -16.69 1.46 3.51
C TYR A 95 -16.08 1.34 2.11
N THR A 96 -15.77 0.13 1.66
CA THR A 96 -15.36 -0.14 0.27
C THR A 96 -16.57 -0.07 -0.67
N ALA A 97 -17.68 -0.71 -0.29
CA ALA A 97 -18.89 -0.83 -1.10
C ALA A 97 -19.63 0.51 -1.23
N ASP A 98 -19.62 1.32 -0.17
CA ASP A 98 -20.27 2.64 -0.17
C ASP A 98 -19.48 3.69 -0.99
N GLY A 99 -18.25 3.39 -1.42
CA GLY A 99 -17.42 4.28 -2.25
C GLY A 99 -17.06 5.61 -1.58
N GLN A 100 -17.04 5.65 -0.25
CA GLN A 100 -17.27 6.87 0.54
C GLN A 100 -16.22 7.09 1.65
N LEU A 101 -14.95 6.82 1.38
CA LEU A 101 -13.85 7.39 2.18
C LEU A 101 -13.27 8.60 1.47
N THR A 102 -14.12 9.59 1.16
CA THR A 102 -13.71 10.83 0.47
C THR A 102 -13.80 12.06 1.37
N THR A 103 -14.57 11.99 2.47
CA THR A 103 -14.69 13.10 3.44
C THR A 103 -14.01 12.75 4.76
N HIS A 104 -13.49 13.78 5.43
CA HIS A 104 -12.91 13.63 6.76
C HIS A 104 -13.91 13.06 7.77
N ARG A 105 -15.20 13.40 7.65
CA ARG A 105 -16.26 12.86 8.53
C ARG A 105 -16.42 11.35 8.38
N GLN A 106 -16.45 10.84 7.15
CA GLN A 106 -16.54 9.40 6.88
C GLN A 106 -15.29 8.68 7.38
N TYR A 107 -14.11 9.26 7.14
CA TYR A 107 -12.84 8.74 7.64
C TYR A 107 -12.83 8.63 9.18
N LYS A 108 -13.23 9.67 9.91
CA LYS A 108 -13.31 9.62 11.39
C LYS A 108 -14.26 8.54 11.88
N ALA A 109 -15.42 8.37 11.23
CA ALA A 109 -16.37 7.33 11.58
C ALA A 109 -15.79 5.92 11.35
N TYR A 110 -15.15 5.71 10.20
CA TYR A 110 -14.47 4.46 9.87
C TYR A 110 -13.34 4.15 10.87
N LEU A 111 -12.44 5.11 11.08
CA LEU A 111 -11.33 4.99 12.02
C LEU A 111 -11.82 4.65 13.42
N GLY A 112 -12.90 5.30 13.89
CA GLY A 112 -13.49 5.06 15.19
C GLY A 112 -14.04 3.63 15.34
N LYS A 113 -14.83 3.16 14.38
CA LYS A 113 -15.38 1.79 14.37
C LYS A 113 -14.25 0.76 14.31
N PHE A 114 -13.37 0.86 13.32
CA PHE A 114 -12.26 -0.08 13.11
C PHE A 114 -11.31 -0.14 14.32
N THR A 115 -10.93 1.03 14.87
CA THR A 115 -10.04 1.09 16.04
C THR A 115 -10.68 0.47 17.28
N THR A 116 -12.00 0.59 17.45
CA THR A 116 -12.72 0.00 18.59
C THR A 116 -12.65 -1.53 18.54
N ILE A 117 -12.96 -2.11 17.38
CA ILE A 117 -12.90 -3.55 17.12
C ILE A 117 -11.46 -4.05 17.26
N LEU A 118 -10.50 -3.37 16.62
CA LEU A 118 -9.08 -3.74 16.66
C LEU A 118 -8.50 -3.71 18.08
N LYS A 119 -8.84 -2.71 18.89
CA LYS A 119 -8.41 -2.64 20.29
C LYS A 119 -8.94 -3.83 21.09
N TYR A 120 -10.20 -4.22 20.87
CA TYR A 120 -10.76 -5.41 21.51
C TYR A 120 -9.98 -6.67 21.10
N LEU A 121 -9.78 -6.89 19.80
CA LEU A 121 -9.10 -8.08 19.30
C LEU A 121 -7.66 -8.22 19.80
N VAL A 122 -6.92 -7.10 19.90
CA VAL A 122 -5.55 -7.10 20.44
C VAL A 122 -5.55 -7.35 21.94
N ASN A 123 -6.45 -6.73 22.70
CA ASN A 123 -6.52 -6.91 24.15
C ASN A 123 -6.94 -8.33 24.56
N ASN A 124 -7.67 -9.03 23.70
CA ASN A 124 -8.10 -10.42 23.91
C ASN A 124 -7.22 -11.43 23.15
N GLU A 125 -6.04 -11.01 22.69
CA GLU A 125 -5.04 -11.87 22.02
C GLU A 125 -5.52 -12.57 20.73
N HIS A 126 -6.65 -12.16 20.16
CA HIS A 126 -7.11 -12.63 18.84
C HIS A 126 -6.23 -12.11 17.70
N ILE A 127 -5.55 -10.98 17.90
CA ILE A 127 -4.54 -10.42 16.99
C ILE A 127 -3.32 -10.05 17.82
N ALA A 128 -2.12 -10.43 17.37
CA ALA A 128 -0.90 -10.17 18.12
C ALA A 128 -0.58 -8.69 18.25
N LYS A 129 -0.74 -7.91 17.16
CA LYS A 129 -0.48 -6.47 17.18
C LYS A 129 -1.42 -5.69 16.28
N LYS A 130 -1.63 -4.41 16.61
CA LYS A 130 -2.44 -3.50 15.78
C LYS A 130 -1.96 -3.40 14.34
N GLN A 131 -0.65 -3.55 14.11
CA GLN A 131 -0.11 -3.43 12.76
C GLN A 131 -0.58 -4.55 11.84
N ASP A 132 -0.95 -5.71 12.38
CA ASP A 132 -1.37 -6.87 11.61
C ASP A 132 -2.69 -6.61 10.86
N ALA A 133 -3.51 -5.66 11.35
CA ALA A 133 -4.74 -5.21 10.70
C ALA A 133 -4.55 -4.01 9.76
N SER A 134 -3.32 -3.49 9.60
CA SER A 134 -3.05 -2.26 8.82
C SER A 134 -3.41 -2.41 7.34
N MET A 135 -3.13 -3.56 6.75
CA MET A 135 -3.45 -3.80 5.34
C MET A 135 -4.96 -3.92 5.11
N LEU A 136 -5.69 -4.50 6.08
CA LEU A 136 -7.14 -4.57 6.06
C LEU A 136 -7.79 -3.19 6.26
N PHE A 137 -7.21 -2.35 7.11
CA PHE A 137 -7.66 -0.96 7.22
C PHE A 137 -7.50 -0.20 5.90
N LEU A 138 -6.35 -0.40 5.24
CA LEU A 138 -6.05 0.28 3.99
C LEU A 138 -6.95 -0.18 2.83
N SER A 139 -7.52 -1.40 2.87
CA SER A 139 -8.34 -1.91 1.77
C SER A 139 -9.65 -1.17 1.57
N ALA A 140 -10.14 -0.45 2.60
CA ALA A 140 -11.35 0.36 2.50
C ALA A 140 -11.19 1.61 1.63
N PHE A 141 -9.96 2.09 1.43
CA PHE A 141 -9.67 3.29 0.64
C PHE A 141 -9.74 3.02 -0.86
N SER A 142 -9.95 4.06 -1.66
CA SER A 142 -9.89 3.96 -3.13
C SER A 142 -8.52 3.44 -3.60
N ARG A 143 -8.45 2.79 -4.77
CA ARG A 143 -7.16 2.31 -5.32
C ARG A 143 -6.13 3.43 -5.50
N GLU A 144 -6.57 4.67 -5.69
CA GLU A 144 -5.70 5.85 -5.83
C GLU A 144 -5.18 6.30 -4.47
N SER A 145 -6.08 6.54 -3.49
CA SER A 145 -5.72 6.93 -2.14
C SER A 145 -4.81 5.87 -1.48
N GLN A 146 -5.06 4.57 -1.72
CA GLN A 146 -4.16 3.49 -1.28
C GLN A 146 -2.74 3.63 -1.83
N LYS A 147 -2.58 4.00 -3.11
CA LYS A 147 -1.26 4.20 -3.73
C LYS A 147 -0.57 5.44 -3.14
N ASN A 148 -1.30 6.53 -2.96
CA ASN A 148 -0.75 7.78 -2.41
C ASN A 148 -0.32 7.62 -0.96
N ILE A 149 -1.15 6.98 -0.13
CA ILE A 149 -0.80 6.62 1.26
C ILE A 149 0.47 5.76 1.30
N ARG A 150 0.57 4.73 0.45
CA ARG A 150 1.78 3.88 0.40
C ARG A 150 3.02 4.67 -0.06
N ARG A 151 2.90 5.54 -1.06
CA ARG A 151 4.01 6.41 -1.51
C ARG A 151 4.47 7.33 -0.38
N SER A 152 3.54 7.96 0.33
CA SER A 152 3.83 8.82 1.48
C SER A 152 4.56 8.07 2.60
N LEU A 153 4.13 6.85 2.91
CA LEU A 153 4.81 6.01 3.90
C LEU A 153 6.23 5.60 3.45
N VAL A 154 6.45 5.37 2.16
CA VAL A 154 7.76 5.05 1.60
C VAL A 154 8.68 6.28 1.61
N SER A 155 8.21 7.44 1.17
CA SER A 155 9.01 8.67 1.15
C SER A 155 9.44 9.10 2.55
N GLN A 156 8.58 8.87 3.55
CA GLN A 156 8.88 9.14 4.96
C GLN A 156 9.71 8.05 5.65
N GLY A 157 10.07 6.96 4.95
CA GLY A 157 10.83 5.84 5.54
C GLY A 157 10.06 5.07 6.63
N ARG A 158 8.72 5.18 6.65
CA ARG A 158 7.84 4.63 7.70
C ARG A 158 7.32 3.23 7.39
N LEU A 159 7.74 2.65 6.25
CA LEU A 159 7.35 1.30 5.83
C LEU A 159 8.48 0.29 6.16
N PRO A 160 8.32 -0.53 7.21
CA PRO A 160 9.36 -1.44 7.64
C PRO A 160 9.57 -2.58 6.63
N ARG A 161 10.82 -3.06 6.55
CA ARG A 161 11.17 -4.25 5.75
C ARG A 161 11.63 -5.39 6.66
N GLY A 162 11.33 -6.62 6.25
CA GLY A 162 11.91 -7.83 6.82
C GLY A 162 13.40 -7.94 6.53
N LYS A 163 14.09 -8.82 7.26
CA LYS A 163 15.51 -9.12 7.05
C LYS A 163 15.77 -9.73 5.66
N ASP A 164 14.76 -10.39 5.12
CA ASP A 164 14.65 -10.97 3.78
C ASP A 164 14.22 -9.95 2.70
N GLY A 165 14.03 -8.68 3.08
CA GLY A 165 13.50 -7.65 2.19
C GLY A 165 11.99 -7.68 1.98
N SER A 166 11.26 -8.59 2.66
CA SER A 166 9.80 -8.64 2.60
C SER A 166 9.16 -7.35 3.11
N SER A 167 8.04 -6.96 2.51
CA SER A 167 7.28 -5.80 2.96
C SER A 167 6.55 -6.13 4.25
N LYS A 168 6.80 -5.38 5.33
CA LYS A 168 6.03 -5.51 6.57
C LYS A 168 4.90 -4.47 6.59
N PRO A 169 3.78 -4.75 7.28
CA PRO A 169 2.74 -3.76 7.48
C PRO A 169 3.31 -2.51 8.17
N PRO A 170 2.84 -1.31 7.79
CA PRO A 170 3.24 -0.09 8.47
C PRO A 170 2.78 -0.11 9.93
N LEU A 171 3.44 0.69 10.77
CA LEU A 171 2.96 0.92 12.12
C LEU A 171 1.56 1.56 12.07
N TRP A 172 0.65 1.08 12.92
CA TRP A 172 -0.75 1.53 12.96
C TRP A 172 -0.86 3.06 12.99
N ASN A 173 -0.13 3.72 13.90
CA ASN A 173 -0.18 5.17 14.04
C ASN A 173 0.30 5.91 12.78
N HIS A 174 1.37 5.43 12.14
CA HIS A 174 1.89 6.04 10.90
C HIS A 174 0.90 5.87 9.75
N LEU A 175 0.23 4.72 9.68
CA LEU A 175 -0.78 4.46 8.66
C LEU A 175 -1.98 5.39 8.82
N THR A 176 -2.52 5.52 10.04
CA THR A 176 -3.68 6.37 10.30
C THR A 176 -3.37 7.85 10.08
N GLU A 177 -2.14 8.29 10.40
CA GLU A 177 -1.70 9.66 10.12
C GLU A 177 -1.60 9.91 8.61
N ALA A 178 -0.96 9.02 7.85
CA ALA A 178 -0.84 9.14 6.40
C ALA A 178 -2.21 9.09 5.71
N ALA A 179 -3.12 8.23 6.19
CA ALA A 179 -4.48 8.15 5.68
C ALA A 179 -5.29 9.42 5.95
N GLU A 180 -5.15 10.02 7.13
CA GLU A 180 -5.83 11.29 7.46
C GLU A 180 -5.37 12.43 6.55
N LEU A 181 -4.06 12.51 6.28
CA LEU A 181 -3.50 13.50 5.35
C LEU A 181 -4.01 13.31 3.92
N GLU A 182 -4.11 12.06 3.45
CA GLU A 182 -4.65 11.75 2.12
C GLU A 182 -6.11 12.20 1.99
N ILE A 183 -6.95 11.91 3.00
CA ILE A 183 -8.36 12.33 2.99
C ILE A 183 -8.49 13.84 2.99
N HIS A 184 -7.66 14.54 3.76
CA HIS A 184 -7.62 16.01 3.72
C HIS A 184 -7.21 16.53 2.34
N ALA A 185 -6.26 15.87 1.67
CA ALA A 185 -5.83 16.26 0.34
C ALA A 185 -6.94 16.03 -0.70
N GLU A 186 -7.62 14.89 -0.62
CA GLU A 186 -8.72 14.52 -1.51
C GLU A 186 -9.94 15.44 -1.33
N GLU A 187 -10.33 15.74 -0.08
CA GLU A 187 -11.49 16.60 0.24
C GLU A 187 -11.27 18.07 -0.15
N HIS A 188 -10.05 18.59 0.02
CA HIS A 188 -9.74 19.99 -0.33
C HIS A 188 -9.21 20.16 -1.76
N GLY A 189 -9.18 19.10 -2.58
CA GLY A 189 -8.64 19.13 -3.94
C GLY A 189 -7.15 19.46 -4.00
N TYR A 190 -6.42 19.21 -2.91
CA TYR A 190 -4.99 19.47 -2.83
C TYR A 190 -4.23 18.41 -3.61
N VAL A 191 -3.88 18.73 -4.86
CA VAL A 191 -2.87 17.97 -5.61
C VAL A 191 -1.54 18.18 -4.90
N ASP A 192 -0.96 17.12 -4.34
CA ASP A 192 0.33 17.20 -3.67
C ASP A 192 1.47 17.51 -4.67
N VAL A 193 1.69 18.81 -4.90
CA VAL A 193 2.73 19.34 -5.78
C VAL A 193 4.12 18.95 -5.27
N LYS A 194 4.30 18.64 -3.97
CA LYS A 194 5.61 18.28 -3.42
C LYS A 194 6.11 16.95 -3.95
N ASN A 195 5.26 15.92 -3.99
CA ASN A 195 5.63 14.62 -4.53
C ASN A 195 5.92 14.66 -6.05
N PHE A 196 5.22 15.53 -6.79
CA PHE A 196 5.50 15.77 -8.21
C PHE A 196 6.83 16.51 -8.42
N ALA A 197 7.09 17.56 -7.63
CA ALA A 197 8.34 18.31 -7.68
C ALA A 197 9.55 17.44 -7.29
N GLU A 198 9.43 16.62 -6.25
CA GLU A 198 10.48 15.71 -5.81
C GLU A 198 10.75 14.60 -6.84
N SER A 199 9.70 13.98 -7.41
CA SER A 199 9.85 12.98 -8.47
C SER A 199 10.51 13.57 -9.72
N ASN A 200 10.12 14.78 -10.12
CA ASN A 200 10.73 15.49 -11.24
C ASN A 200 12.18 15.84 -10.96
N GLN A 201 12.53 16.25 -9.74
CA GLN A 201 13.93 16.50 -9.36
C GLN A 201 14.78 15.23 -9.41
N VAL A 202 14.26 14.08 -8.96
CA VAL A 202 14.97 12.80 -9.04
C VAL A 202 15.18 12.37 -10.49
N MET A 203 14.16 12.49 -11.34
CA MET A 203 14.29 12.19 -12.76
C MET A 203 15.29 13.12 -13.46
N GLN A 204 15.26 14.41 -13.14
CA GLN A 204 16.20 15.39 -13.68
C GLN A 204 17.65 15.06 -13.28
N ARG A 205 17.88 14.73 -12.00
CA ARG A 205 19.20 14.29 -11.52
C ARG A 205 19.67 13.00 -12.21
N SER A 206 18.77 12.05 -12.45
CA SER A 206 19.10 10.82 -13.19
C SER A 206 19.46 11.12 -14.65
N LEU A 207 18.71 11.99 -15.33
CA LEU A 207 19.00 12.40 -16.69
C LEU A 207 20.32 13.16 -16.77
N ASP A 208 20.61 14.03 -15.80
CA ASP A 208 21.85 14.80 -15.77
C ASP A 208 23.06 13.92 -15.43
N ALA A 209 22.89 12.89 -14.59
CA ALA A 209 23.90 11.85 -14.39
C ALA A 209 24.14 11.02 -15.67
N GLN A 210 23.08 10.72 -16.42
CA GLN A 210 23.16 9.94 -17.67
C GLN A 210 23.73 10.75 -18.85
N LYS A 211 23.57 12.09 -18.85
CA LYS A 211 24.16 12.98 -19.86
C LYS A 211 25.69 12.98 -19.83
N GLY A 212 26.31 12.61 -18.71
CA GLY A 212 27.75 12.61 -18.53
C GLY A 212 28.39 14.00 -18.61
N ASP A 213 29.71 14.08 -18.45
CA ASP A 213 30.47 15.34 -18.39
C ASP A 213 30.35 16.14 -19.71
N SER A 214 29.70 17.30 -19.65
CA SER A 214 29.42 18.19 -20.79
C SER A 214 30.69 18.64 -21.53
N ARG A 215 31.83 18.59 -20.84
CA ARG A 215 33.16 18.88 -21.40
C ARG A 215 33.53 18.01 -22.59
N ARG A 216 33.08 16.75 -22.64
CA ARG A 216 33.38 15.87 -23.79
C ARG A 216 32.66 16.32 -25.06
N ARG A 217 31.43 16.84 -24.94
CA ARG A 217 30.69 17.41 -26.10
C ARG A 217 31.29 18.73 -26.54
N GLU A 218 31.62 19.60 -25.60
CA GLU A 218 32.28 20.89 -25.89
C GLU A 218 33.63 20.69 -26.58
N LYS A 219 34.42 19.69 -26.16
CA LYS A 219 35.69 19.34 -26.81
C LYS A 219 35.50 18.80 -28.23
N MET A 220 34.48 17.97 -28.48
CA MET A 220 34.16 17.50 -29.83
C MET A 220 33.66 18.63 -30.77
N ILE A 221 33.03 19.67 -30.21
CA ILE A 221 32.60 20.86 -30.97
C ILE A 221 33.80 21.76 -31.27
N ALA A 222 34.72 21.92 -30.32
CA ALA A 222 35.96 22.69 -30.51
C ALA A 222 36.92 22.00 -31.50
N ASP A 223 37.00 20.67 -31.46
CA ASP A 223 37.84 19.86 -32.36
C ASP A 223 37.17 19.60 -33.72
N ALA A 224 35.96 20.13 -33.96
CA ALA A 224 35.27 19.99 -35.23
C ALA A 224 36.01 20.77 -36.34
N PRO A 225 36.33 20.15 -37.49
CA PRO A 225 37.06 20.83 -38.56
C PRO A 225 36.24 22.02 -39.09
N THR A 226 36.91 23.14 -39.32
CA THR A 226 36.28 24.38 -39.80
C THR A 226 35.64 24.18 -41.19
N PRO A 227 34.57 24.92 -41.54
CA PRO A 227 33.89 24.78 -42.83
C PRO A 227 34.83 24.88 -44.04
N GLN A 228 35.86 25.73 -43.97
CA GLN A 228 36.89 25.85 -45.01
C GLN A 228 37.79 24.60 -45.11
N ALA A 229 38.12 23.95 -44.00
CA ALA A 229 38.91 22.72 -44.01
C ALA A 229 38.10 21.56 -44.60
N VAL A 230 36.79 21.50 -44.29
CA VAL A 230 35.87 20.52 -44.88
C VAL A 230 35.72 20.75 -46.39
N GLU A 231 35.55 22.00 -46.81
CA GLU A 231 35.46 22.37 -48.23
C GLU A 231 36.74 22.02 -49.00
N LYS A 232 37.91 22.31 -48.42
CA LYS A 232 39.19 21.94 -49.02
C LYS A 232 39.32 20.43 -49.21
N LYS A 233 38.91 19.63 -48.21
CA LYS A 233 38.91 18.16 -48.31
C LYS A 233 37.90 17.65 -49.35
N PHE A 234 36.76 18.30 -49.48
CA PHE A 234 35.79 17.97 -50.51
C PHE A 234 36.35 18.23 -51.92
N GLN A 235 37.09 19.32 -52.10
CA GLN A 235 37.75 19.64 -53.37
C GLN A 235 38.90 18.68 -53.69
N GLU A 236 39.73 18.32 -52.69
CA GLU A 236 40.79 17.30 -52.85
C GLU A 236 40.19 15.95 -53.25
N MET A 237 39.10 15.53 -52.60
CA MET A 237 38.39 14.29 -52.95
C MET A 237 37.76 14.36 -54.35
N ALA A 238 37.19 15.50 -54.73
CA ALA A 238 36.66 15.69 -56.08
C ALA A 238 37.76 15.57 -57.15
N GLN A 239 38.96 16.10 -56.87
CA GLN A 239 40.12 15.95 -57.75
C GLN A 239 40.58 14.50 -57.85
N GLU A 240 40.64 13.77 -56.74
CA GLU A 240 40.96 12.33 -56.74
C GLU A 240 39.93 11.50 -57.54
N ILE A 241 38.63 11.79 -57.39
CA ILE A 241 37.57 11.12 -58.17
C ILE A 241 37.74 11.40 -59.67
N THR A 242 38.17 12.60 -60.03
CA THR A 242 38.38 13.00 -61.43
C THR A 242 39.61 12.29 -62.02
N LEU A 243 40.69 12.18 -61.25
CA LEU A 243 41.89 11.41 -61.61
C LEU A 243 41.58 9.92 -61.77
N LEU A 244 40.83 9.33 -60.82
CA LEU A 244 40.40 7.94 -60.90
C LEU A 244 39.52 7.70 -62.12
N ARG A 245 38.60 8.61 -62.46
CA ARG A 245 37.80 8.50 -63.69
C ARG A 245 38.65 8.50 -64.96
N GLN A 246 39.68 9.35 -65.03
CA GLN A 246 40.61 9.35 -66.18
C GLN A 246 41.44 8.06 -66.26
N GLN A 247 41.82 7.51 -65.11
CA GLN A 247 42.55 6.25 -65.04
C GLN A 247 41.70 5.06 -65.52
N VAL A 248 40.39 5.09 -65.23
CA VAL A 248 39.42 4.10 -65.74
C VAL A 248 39.09 4.31 -67.23
N GLN A 249 39.14 5.54 -67.75
CA GLN A 249 38.97 5.83 -69.19
C GLN A 249 40.19 5.42 -70.03
N GLY A 250 41.39 5.31 -69.45
CA GLY A 250 42.59 4.81 -70.12
C GLY A 250 42.66 3.28 -70.27
N LEU A 251 41.77 2.55 -69.59
CA LEU A 251 41.60 1.11 -69.76
C LEU A 251 40.43 0.88 -70.73
N GLY A 252 40.75 0.69 -72.01
CA GLY A 252 39.78 0.28 -73.03
C GLY A 252 39.06 -1.02 -72.64
N PRO A 253 37.89 -1.31 -73.23
CA PRO A 253 37.06 -2.44 -72.83
C PRO A 253 37.83 -3.75 -72.95
N ALA A 254 38.03 -4.44 -71.82
CA ALA A 254 38.59 -5.77 -71.80
C ALA A 254 37.63 -6.72 -72.53
N THR A 255 37.99 -7.12 -73.74
CA THR A 255 37.36 -8.20 -74.49
C THR A 255 37.60 -9.51 -73.76
N TYR A 256 36.60 -10.02 -73.05
CA TYR A 256 36.61 -11.41 -72.60
C TYR A 256 35.95 -12.29 -73.65
N ASN A 257 36.79 -13.04 -74.34
CA ASN A 257 36.40 -14.05 -75.32
C ASN A 257 35.68 -15.21 -74.62
N GLN A 258 34.58 -15.63 -75.25
CA GLN A 258 33.94 -16.92 -75.07
C GLN A 258 34.92 -18.07 -75.34
N ASN A 259 35.04 -19.03 -74.42
CA ASN A 259 34.62 -20.43 -74.66
C ASN A 259 34.97 -21.34 -73.45
N GLN A 260 33.90 -21.94 -72.90
CA GLN A 260 33.65 -23.34 -72.48
C GLN A 260 34.76 -24.09 -71.72
N SER A 261 34.52 -24.89 -70.69
CA SER A 261 33.36 -25.43 -69.95
C SER A 261 33.99 -26.15 -68.72
N VAL A 262 33.35 -26.28 -67.57
CA VAL A 262 32.62 -27.50 -67.14
C VAL A 262 32.23 -27.27 -65.66
N ASP A 263 30.99 -27.66 -65.32
CA ASP A 263 30.40 -27.83 -63.98
C ASP A 263 30.13 -26.61 -63.08
N ARG A 264 28.83 -26.23 -62.96
CA ARG A 264 27.96 -26.38 -61.76
C ARG A 264 26.79 -25.37 -61.80
N PRO A 265 25.57 -25.71 -61.33
CA PRO A 265 24.35 -25.01 -61.74
C PRO A 265 24.11 -23.70 -60.98
N SER A 266 23.85 -22.65 -61.78
CA SER A 266 22.81 -21.61 -61.65
C SER A 266 22.21 -21.34 -60.26
N GLU A 267 22.61 -20.23 -59.64
CA GLU A 267 21.70 -19.46 -58.78
C GLU A 267 21.61 -18.01 -59.26
N ARG A 268 20.38 -17.67 -59.64
CA ARG A 268 19.88 -16.41 -60.16
C ARG A 268 19.60 -15.53 -58.95
N SER A 269 20.12 -14.30 -58.97
CA SER A 269 19.63 -13.09 -58.29
C SER A 269 18.71 -13.25 -57.07
N GLU A 270 19.17 -12.80 -55.89
CA GLU A 270 18.29 -12.13 -54.94
C GLU A 270 19.11 -11.25 -53.97
N PHE A 271 19.32 -10.00 -54.36
CA PHE A 271 19.41 -8.91 -53.39
C PHE A 271 18.01 -8.72 -52.79
N SER A 272 17.65 -9.58 -51.84
CA SER A 272 16.59 -9.32 -50.87
C SER A 272 17.12 -9.75 -49.51
N ARG A 273 17.64 -8.81 -48.72
CA ARG A 273 17.74 -9.03 -47.28
C ARG A 273 16.39 -8.70 -46.69
N ASP A 274 15.52 -9.71 -46.76
CA ASP A 274 14.31 -9.80 -45.98
C ASP A 274 14.63 -9.56 -44.50
N ASN A 275 13.74 -8.82 -43.87
CA ASN A 275 13.76 -8.46 -42.48
C ASN A 275 13.43 -9.70 -41.64
N ALA A 276 14.38 -10.63 -41.52
CA ALA A 276 14.24 -11.80 -40.67
C ALA A 276 14.35 -11.38 -39.20
N ARG A 277 13.19 -11.16 -38.57
CA ARG A 277 13.04 -11.16 -37.11
C ARG A 277 13.74 -12.41 -36.56
N SER A 278 14.75 -12.21 -35.71
CA SER A 278 15.27 -13.26 -34.86
C SER A 278 14.15 -13.76 -33.94
N LEU A 279 13.57 -14.92 -34.25
CA LEU A 279 12.68 -15.65 -33.37
C LEU A 279 13.52 -16.38 -32.31
N ALA A 280 13.95 -15.65 -31.30
CA ALA A 280 14.40 -16.21 -30.03
C ALA A 280 13.73 -15.41 -28.90
N PRO A 281 12.89 -16.03 -28.04
CA PRO A 281 12.26 -15.32 -26.95
C PRO A 281 13.29 -15.10 -25.84
N LEU A 282 13.83 -13.89 -25.73
CA LEU A 282 14.75 -13.53 -24.65
C LEU A 282 14.06 -13.14 -23.33
N TYR A 283 12.77 -13.43 -23.14
CA TYR A 283 12.17 -13.30 -21.81
C TYR A 283 10.90 -14.15 -21.68
N GLU A 284 10.90 -15.05 -20.72
CA GLU A 284 9.70 -15.78 -20.29
C GLU A 284 8.83 -14.82 -19.49
N HIS A 285 7.63 -14.55 -19.99
CA HIS A 285 6.70 -13.60 -19.41
C HIS A 285 6.12 -14.19 -18.11
N ARG A 286 6.72 -13.87 -16.97
CA ARG A 286 6.11 -14.13 -15.66
C ARG A 286 4.88 -13.24 -15.53
N ILE A 287 3.71 -13.89 -15.50
CA ILE A 287 2.41 -13.28 -15.27
C ILE A 287 2.47 -12.47 -13.97
N CYS A 288 2.19 -11.16 -14.07
CA CYS A 288 2.08 -10.27 -12.93
C CYS A 288 0.72 -10.49 -12.25
N TYR A 289 0.72 -11.17 -11.11
CA TYR A 289 -0.46 -11.47 -10.30
C TYR A 289 -1.19 -10.24 -9.69
N TYR A 290 -0.77 -9.01 -9.99
CA TYR A 290 -1.36 -7.77 -9.46
C TYR A 290 -1.99 -6.87 -10.54
N CYS A 291 -2.09 -7.36 -11.78
CA CYS A 291 -2.79 -6.67 -12.85
C CYS A 291 -4.19 -7.24 -13.06
N HIS A 292 -5.08 -7.05 -12.06
CA HIS A 292 -6.54 -7.04 -12.21
C HIS A 292 -7.19 -5.99 -11.30
#